data_AF-A0A1L3F6G6-F1
#
_entry.id   AF-A0A1L3F6G6-F1
#
_cell.length_a   1.000
_cell.length_b   1.000
_cell.length_c   1.000
_cell.angle_alpha   90.00
_cell.angle_beta   90.00
_cell.angle_gamma   90.00
#
_symmetry.space_group_name_H-M   'P 1'
#
loop_
_entity.id
_entity.type
_entity.pdbx_description
1 polymer ?
#
loop_
_entity_poly.entity_id
_entity_poly.type
_entity_poly.pdbx_seq_one_letter_code
_entity_poly.pdbx_strand_id
1 'polypeptide(L)'
;MLDITLSARVQVFLDKFEAALAAGDLDAAVGMFAPECYWRDLVTFTWNIKTMEGRDQVRDMLAHCLAHVKPRNWKIAEGETPTEAGGVTESWITFETEVARGYGLIRLQNGQIWTLLTTMAELKAHEEKAGFSRPLGARHGVNPGAKTWKELRDEEVEQLGFKSQPYALVIGGGQGGIALGARLRQLGVPTIIVEKNARAGDSWRNRYKSLCLHDPVWYDHLPYIDFPKNWPVFSPKDKIGDWLEMYTKVMELNYWTNTTAKRASWDDTKKEWTVIVERDGKEITLRPRQLVFATGMSAKPNMPKIKGMETFKGEQHHSSRHPGSGGYKGKKVVVIGSNNSAHDICAALYEAGIDVTMVQRSTTHIVRSDSLMESISDLYSERAVRGGTTTAKADLIFASLPYRILNQFQKPVYDKIRQDDAAFYAGLEKAGFRLDFGDDDSGLFMKYLRRGSGYYIDVGASQLIIDGKIKLFAGQVEEITPNGVRLDNGKELPADVIVYATGYSSMNGFVADLVSPEMADKVGKVWGLGSNTTKDPGPWEGEQRNMWKPTQQEGLWFHGGNLHQSRHYSQFLSLQLKARYESIPTPVYGLQTVHHKA
;
A
#
# COMPACT_ATOMS: atom_id res chain seq x y z
N MET A 1 -22.98 -18.29 -40.87
CA MET A 1 -22.08 -17.42 -40.07
C MET A 1 -20.84 -18.24 -39.81
N LEU A 2 -19.69 -17.83 -40.35
CA LEU A 2 -18.42 -18.47 -40.00
C LEU A 2 -18.21 -18.27 -38.50
N ASP A 3 -17.93 -19.35 -37.78
CA ASP A 3 -17.68 -19.33 -36.34
C ASP A 3 -16.35 -18.62 -36.10
N ILE A 4 -16.42 -17.33 -35.71
CA ILE A 4 -15.24 -16.50 -35.45
C ILE A 4 -14.71 -16.89 -34.07
N THR A 5 -13.43 -17.25 -33.98
CA THR A 5 -12.80 -17.59 -32.70
C THR A 5 -12.97 -16.47 -31.67
N LEU A 6 -12.98 -16.80 -30.37
CA LEU A 6 -13.12 -15.81 -29.30
C LEU A 6 -12.09 -14.67 -29.43
N SER A 7 -10.85 -15.01 -29.78
CA SER A 7 -9.78 -14.03 -30.04
C SER A 7 -10.12 -13.08 -31.19
N ALA A 8 -10.66 -13.58 -32.30
CA ALA A 8 -11.04 -12.71 -33.41
C ALA A 8 -12.27 -11.84 -33.07
N ARG A 9 -13.23 -12.34 -32.27
CA ARG A 9 -14.34 -11.52 -31.75
C ARG A 9 -13.84 -10.37 -30.86
N VAL A 10 -12.92 -10.66 -29.93
CA VAL A 10 -12.32 -9.65 -29.05
C VAL A 10 -11.49 -8.65 -29.85
N GLN A 11 -10.68 -9.09 -30.81
CA GLN A 11 -9.89 -8.17 -31.62
C GLN A 11 -10.77 -7.23 -32.45
N VAL A 12 -11.84 -7.74 -33.09
CA VAL A 12 -12.81 -6.90 -33.80
C VAL A 12 -13.47 -5.87 -32.87
N PHE A 13 -13.75 -6.25 -31.62
CA PHE A 13 -14.25 -5.31 -30.62
C PHE A 13 -13.22 -4.21 -30.31
N LEU A 14 -11.95 -4.58 -30.11
CA LEU A 14 -10.86 -3.63 -29.85
C LEU A 14 -10.62 -2.68 -31.02
N ASP A 15 -10.64 -3.18 -32.26
CA ASP A 15 -10.47 -2.37 -33.47
C ASP A 15 -11.59 -1.32 -33.59
N LYS A 16 -12.84 -1.71 -33.28
CA LYS A 16 -13.98 -0.78 -33.24
C LYS A 16 -13.83 0.25 -32.12
N PHE A 17 -13.37 -0.16 -30.95
CA PHE A 17 -13.14 0.72 -29.82
C PHE A 17 -12.05 1.75 -30.15
N GLU A 18 -10.94 1.31 -30.74
CA GLU A 18 -9.87 2.16 -31.24
C GLU A 18 -10.39 3.16 -32.27
N ALA A 19 -11.18 2.72 -33.25
CA ALA A 19 -11.72 3.60 -34.27
C ALA A 19 -12.59 4.73 -33.68
N ALA A 20 -13.42 4.42 -32.67
CA ALA A 20 -14.23 5.43 -31.98
C ALA A 20 -13.35 6.44 -31.21
N LEU A 21 -12.34 5.94 -30.48
CA LEU A 21 -11.40 6.78 -29.75
C LEU A 21 -10.55 7.66 -30.69
N ALA A 22 -10.05 7.10 -31.79
CA ALA A 22 -9.23 7.82 -32.76
C ALA A 22 -10.03 8.91 -33.50
N ALA A 23 -11.32 8.68 -33.76
CA ALA A 23 -12.22 9.65 -34.37
C ALA A 23 -12.67 10.76 -33.41
N GLY A 24 -12.43 10.63 -32.10
CA GLY A 24 -13.01 11.53 -31.10
C GLY A 24 -14.52 11.35 -30.94
N ASP A 25 -15.08 10.23 -31.39
CA ASP A 25 -16.51 9.94 -31.33
C ASP A 25 -16.87 9.41 -29.93
N LEU A 26 -17.18 10.35 -29.04
CA LEU A 26 -17.52 10.04 -27.65
C LEU A 26 -18.78 9.18 -27.55
N ASP A 27 -19.77 9.38 -28.43
CA ASP A 27 -21.01 8.61 -28.40
C ASP A 27 -20.78 7.16 -28.78
N ALA A 28 -20.01 6.92 -29.84
CA ALA A 28 -19.62 5.57 -30.24
C ALA A 28 -18.78 4.89 -29.16
N ALA A 29 -17.77 5.57 -28.60
CA ALA A 29 -16.90 4.99 -27.57
C ALA A 29 -17.66 4.67 -26.29
N VAL A 30 -18.47 5.61 -25.78
CA VAL A 30 -19.27 5.42 -24.57
C VAL A 30 -20.38 4.38 -24.78
N GLY A 31 -20.95 4.30 -25.99
CA GLY A 31 -21.94 3.28 -26.36
C GLY A 31 -21.41 1.84 -26.31
N MET A 32 -20.08 1.65 -26.31
CA MET A 32 -19.45 0.34 -26.14
C MET A 32 -19.35 -0.10 -24.68
N PHE A 33 -19.57 0.79 -23.70
CA PHE A 33 -19.64 0.42 -22.29
C PHE A 33 -21.06 -0.01 -21.91
N ALA A 34 -21.18 -0.94 -20.96
CA ALA A 34 -22.48 -1.31 -20.37
C ALA A 34 -23.09 -0.10 -19.61
N PRO A 35 -24.41 -0.08 -19.33
CA PRO A 35 -25.01 0.99 -18.51
C PRO A 35 -24.37 1.10 -17.11
N GLU A 36 -24.16 -0.05 -16.44
CA GLU A 36 -23.31 -0.17 -15.26
C GLU A 36 -21.93 -0.65 -15.71
N CYS A 37 -20.96 0.26 -15.69
CA CYS A 37 -19.60 -0.02 -16.15
C CYS A 37 -18.56 0.71 -15.29
N TYR A 38 -17.32 0.23 -15.37
CA TYR A 38 -16.20 0.81 -14.66
C TYR A 38 -14.98 0.88 -15.55
N TRP A 39 -14.40 2.08 -15.66
CA TRP A 39 -13.06 2.23 -16.23
C TRP A 39 -12.13 2.68 -15.12
N ARG A 40 -11.21 1.81 -14.71
CA ARG A 40 -10.15 2.13 -13.77
C ARG A 40 -8.86 2.43 -14.53
N ASP A 41 -8.39 3.66 -14.43
CA ASP A 41 -7.13 4.09 -15.05
C ASP A 41 -6.05 4.29 -13.99
N LEU A 42 -4.93 3.59 -14.17
CA LEU A 42 -3.70 3.75 -13.41
C LEU A 42 -2.72 4.55 -14.27
N VAL A 43 -2.93 5.87 -14.26
CA VAL A 43 -2.10 6.96 -14.81
C VAL A 43 -1.98 7.08 -16.33
N THR A 44 -2.61 6.21 -17.12
CA THR A 44 -2.39 6.16 -18.57
C THR A 44 -3.15 7.24 -19.33
N PHE A 45 -4.41 7.47 -18.94
CA PHE A 45 -5.29 8.48 -19.54
C PHE A 45 -5.35 9.74 -18.67
N THR A 46 -5.33 9.56 -17.36
CA THR A 46 -5.76 10.58 -16.40
C THR A 46 -4.59 11.29 -15.72
N TRP A 47 -3.36 10.79 -15.86
CA TRP A 47 -2.21 11.18 -15.03
C TRP A 47 -2.54 11.17 -13.52
N ASN A 48 -3.45 10.29 -13.15
CA ASN A 48 -4.03 10.10 -11.84
C ASN A 48 -4.30 8.60 -11.62
N ILE A 49 -4.69 8.21 -10.42
CA ILE A 49 -5.32 6.92 -10.18
C ILE A 49 -6.80 7.23 -9.98
N LYS A 50 -7.62 6.86 -10.98
CA LYS A 50 -9.04 7.22 -11.02
C LYS A 50 -9.88 6.08 -11.59
N THR A 51 -10.99 5.81 -10.93
CA THR A 51 -12.06 4.98 -11.46
C THR A 51 -13.22 5.87 -11.90
N MET A 52 -13.62 5.73 -13.16
CA MET A 52 -14.85 6.27 -13.73
C MET A 52 -15.94 5.22 -13.56
N GLU A 53 -17.06 5.62 -12.97
CA GLU A 53 -18.21 4.77 -12.66
C GLU A 53 -19.42 5.21 -13.50
N GLY A 54 -19.82 4.36 -14.44
CA GLY A 54 -20.89 4.64 -15.39
C GLY A 54 -20.45 5.44 -16.62
N ARG A 55 -21.32 5.42 -17.63
CA ARG A 55 -21.08 6.03 -18.95
C ARG A 55 -20.82 7.53 -18.90
N ASP A 56 -21.47 8.25 -17.98
CA ASP A 56 -21.32 9.70 -17.88
C ASP A 56 -19.90 10.11 -17.44
N GLN A 57 -19.33 9.39 -16.46
CA GLN A 57 -17.96 9.65 -16.02
C GLN A 57 -16.93 9.20 -17.07
N VAL A 58 -17.21 8.12 -17.81
CA VAL A 58 -16.37 7.72 -18.95
C VAL A 58 -16.39 8.79 -20.03
N ARG A 59 -17.56 9.32 -20.38
CA ARG A 59 -17.71 10.41 -21.36
C ARG A 59 -16.93 11.64 -20.92
N ASP A 60 -17.09 12.05 -19.67
CA ASP A 60 -16.42 13.21 -19.11
C ASP A 60 -14.89 13.06 -19.16
N MET A 61 -14.36 11.90 -18.72
CA MET A 61 -12.93 11.61 -18.82
C MET A 61 -12.44 11.67 -20.27
N LEU A 62 -13.14 11.02 -21.20
CA LEU A 62 -12.74 11.02 -22.61
C LEU A 62 -12.76 12.42 -23.22
N ALA A 63 -13.76 13.25 -22.91
CA ALA A 63 -13.85 14.63 -23.39
C ALA A 63 -12.64 15.48 -22.97
N HIS A 64 -12.08 15.23 -21.78
CA HIS A 64 -10.92 15.95 -21.27
C HIS A 64 -9.58 15.33 -21.72
N CYS A 65 -9.52 14.02 -21.85
CA CYS A 65 -8.27 13.28 -22.02
C CYS A 65 -7.92 12.98 -23.48
N LEU A 66 -8.91 12.68 -24.32
CA LEU A 66 -8.69 12.01 -25.60
C LEU A 66 -7.78 12.79 -26.56
N ALA A 67 -7.92 14.11 -26.60
CA ALA A 67 -7.16 15.01 -27.49
C ALA A 67 -5.64 14.93 -27.27
N HIS A 68 -5.18 14.71 -26.04
CA HIS A 68 -3.75 14.62 -25.71
C HIS A 68 -3.27 13.18 -25.47
N VAL A 69 -4.16 12.27 -25.04
CA VAL A 69 -3.80 10.86 -24.85
C VAL A 69 -3.58 10.15 -26.18
N LYS A 70 -4.44 10.39 -27.19
CA LYS A 70 -4.35 9.77 -28.53
C LYS A 70 -4.13 8.24 -28.49
N PRO A 71 -5.01 7.48 -27.83
CA PRO A 71 -4.85 6.03 -27.67
C PRO A 71 -5.01 5.30 -29.01
N ARG A 72 -4.20 4.28 -29.24
CA ARG A 72 -4.13 3.53 -30.51
C ARG A 72 -3.50 2.15 -30.32
N ASN A 73 -3.53 1.33 -31.37
CA ASN A 73 -2.92 0.01 -31.42
C ASN A 73 -3.44 -0.93 -30.32
N TRP A 74 -4.77 -0.97 -30.13
CA TRP A 74 -5.43 -1.84 -29.15
C TRP A 74 -5.42 -3.28 -29.62
N LYS A 75 -4.79 -4.15 -28.84
CA LYS A 75 -4.59 -5.56 -29.21
C LYS A 75 -4.79 -6.46 -28.02
N ILE A 76 -5.16 -7.71 -28.28
CA ILE A 76 -4.97 -8.78 -27.30
C ILE A 76 -3.46 -8.86 -26.98
N ALA A 77 -3.13 -8.92 -25.70
CA ALA A 77 -1.75 -9.00 -25.26
C ALA A 77 -1.05 -10.25 -25.83
N GLU A 78 0.22 -10.11 -26.23
CA GLU A 78 0.99 -11.22 -26.78
C GLU A 78 1.12 -12.37 -25.76
N GLY A 79 0.90 -13.60 -26.22
CA GLY A 79 0.94 -14.80 -25.37
C GLY A 79 -0.29 -15.00 -24.49
N GLU A 80 -1.26 -14.08 -24.52
CA GLU A 80 -2.51 -14.19 -23.76
C GLU A 80 -3.66 -14.67 -24.65
N THR A 81 -4.58 -15.43 -24.07
CA THR A 81 -5.78 -15.91 -24.77
C THR A 81 -7.02 -15.44 -24.02
N PRO A 82 -8.01 -14.83 -24.70
CA PRO A 82 -9.25 -14.47 -24.06
C PRO A 82 -9.97 -15.69 -23.49
N THR A 83 -10.68 -15.50 -22.39
CA THR A 83 -11.48 -16.54 -21.75
C THR A 83 -12.94 -16.10 -21.66
N GLU A 84 -13.87 -17.05 -21.58
CA GLU A 84 -15.29 -16.77 -21.40
C GLU A 84 -15.85 -17.66 -20.30
N ALA A 85 -16.41 -17.05 -19.25
CA ALA A 85 -17.00 -17.75 -18.11
C ALA A 85 -18.19 -16.96 -17.58
N GLY A 86 -19.32 -17.63 -17.32
CA GLY A 86 -20.51 -16.98 -16.76
C GLY A 86 -21.08 -15.84 -17.62
N GLY A 87 -20.90 -15.89 -18.94
CA GLY A 87 -21.33 -14.83 -19.86
C GLY A 87 -20.44 -13.57 -19.86
N VAL A 88 -19.26 -13.65 -19.21
CA VAL A 88 -18.24 -12.58 -19.23
C VAL A 88 -17.05 -13.06 -20.05
N THR A 89 -16.69 -12.29 -21.08
CA THR A 89 -15.45 -12.47 -21.83
C THR A 89 -14.36 -11.63 -21.19
N GLU A 90 -13.24 -12.24 -20.78
CA GLU A 90 -12.07 -11.55 -20.22
C GLU A 90 -10.89 -11.62 -21.20
N SER A 91 -10.18 -10.50 -21.39
CA SER A 91 -8.96 -10.46 -22.21
C SER A 91 -7.92 -9.50 -21.65
N TRP A 92 -6.67 -9.92 -21.65
CA TRP A 92 -5.53 -9.03 -21.48
C TRP A 92 -5.31 -8.23 -22.76
N ILE A 93 -4.95 -6.96 -22.60
CA ILE A 93 -4.83 -6.04 -23.72
C ILE A 93 -3.56 -5.19 -23.61
N THR A 94 -3.03 -4.82 -24.77
CA THR A 94 -2.01 -3.79 -24.93
C THR A 94 -2.56 -2.67 -25.79
N PHE A 95 -2.04 -1.47 -25.58
CA PHE A 95 -2.34 -0.29 -26.37
C PHE A 95 -1.21 0.72 -26.19
N GLU A 96 -1.22 1.79 -26.96
CA GLU A 96 -0.28 2.89 -26.79
C GLU A 96 -1.01 4.23 -26.73
N THR A 97 -0.39 5.20 -26.07
CA THR A 97 -0.79 6.60 -26.09
C THR A 97 0.25 7.42 -26.87
N GLU A 98 0.12 8.74 -26.85
CA GLU A 98 1.15 9.64 -27.35
C GLU A 98 2.50 9.41 -26.66
N VAL A 99 2.50 9.19 -25.35
CA VAL A 99 3.71 9.22 -24.51
C VAL A 99 4.05 7.89 -23.83
N ALA A 100 3.14 6.92 -23.85
CA ALA A 100 3.29 5.68 -23.08
C ALA A 100 2.85 4.42 -23.84
N ARG A 101 3.34 3.27 -23.37
CA ARG A 101 2.75 1.96 -23.69
C ARG A 101 1.91 1.49 -22.50
N GLY A 102 0.75 0.95 -22.80
CA GLY A 102 -0.25 0.52 -21.85
C GLY A 102 -0.44 -0.98 -21.83
N TYR A 103 -0.79 -1.49 -20.65
CA TYR A 103 -1.22 -2.87 -20.44
C TYR A 103 -2.49 -2.86 -19.59
N GLY A 104 -3.40 -3.78 -19.84
CA GLY A 104 -4.72 -3.72 -19.21
C GLY A 104 -5.47 -5.03 -19.23
N LEU A 105 -6.64 -5.00 -18.59
CA LEU A 105 -7.58 -6.10 -18.56
C LEU A 105 -8.97 -5.57 -18.91
N ILE A 106 -9.64 -6.20 -19.87
CA ILE A 106 -11.00 -5.86 -20.27
C ILE A 106 -11.93 -7.04 -19.97
N ARG A 107 -13.10 -6.73 -19.39
CA ARG A 107 -14.21 -7.68 -19.26
C ARG A 107 -15.42 -7.18 -20.02
N LEU A 108 -15.88 -7.99 -20.95
CA LEU A 108 -17.08 -7.74 -21.75
C LEU A 108 -18.24 -8.56 -21.20
N GLN A 109 -19.38 -7.92 -21.00
CA GLN A 109 -20.64 -8.56 -20.66
C GLN A 109 -21.69 -8.13 -21.68
N ASN A 110 -22.39 -9.10 -22.27
CA ASN A 110 -23.38 -8.84 -23.34
C ASN A 110 -22.82 -8.01 -24.51
N GLY A 111 -21.53 -8.21 -24.85
CA GLY A 111 -20.86 -7.48 -25.92
C GLY A 111 -20.51 -6.02 -25.60
N GLN A 112 -20.59 -5.60 -24.34
CA GLN A 112 -20.22 -4.26 -23.87
C GLN A 112 -19.19 -4.32 -22.75
N ILE A 113 -18.39 -3.26 -22.60
CA ILE A 113 -17.40 -3.15 -21.52
C ILE A 113 -18.10 -3.04 -20.18
N TRP A 114 -17.92 -4.04 -19.32
CA TRP A 114 -18.32 -3.99 -17.92
C TRP A 114 -17.20 -3.41 -17.06
N THR A 115 -15.98 -3.96 -17.17
CA THR A 115 -14.79 -3.40 -16.51
C THR A 115 -13.64 -3.23 -17.50
N LEU A 116 -12.95 -2.11 -17.42
CA LEU A 116 -11.73 -1.83 -18.17
C LEU A 116 -10.67 -1.29 -17.21
N LEU A 117 -9.55 -2.01 -17.10
CA LEU A 117 -8.35 -1.55 -16.44
C LEU A 117 -7.34 -1.08 -17.49
N THR A 118 -6.91 0.17 -17.41
CA THR A 118 -5.78 0.71 -18.21
C THR A 118 -4.63 1.06 -17.27
N THR A 119 -3.43 0.56 -17.55
CA THR A 119 -2.24 0.84 -16.73
C THR A 119 -1.09 1.30 -17.61
N MET A 120 -0.31 2.26 -17.11
CA MET A 120 0.90 2.69 -17.80
C MET A 120 2.01 1.68 -17.49
N ALA A 121 2.47 0.97 -18.52
CA ALA A 121 3.58 0.04 -18.39
C ALA A 121 4.92 0.79 -18.38
N GLU A 122 5.09 1.74 -19.30
CA GLU A 122 6.33 2.50 -19.49
C GLU A 122 6.10 3.81 -20.24
N LEU A 123 7.07 4.72 -20.16
CA LEU A 123 7.13 5.96 -20.94
C LEU A 123 8.01 5.76 -22.18
N LYS A 124 7.48 6.14 -23.34
CA LYS A 124 8.22 6.07 -24.62
C LYS A 124 9.42 7.00 -24.57
N ALA A 125 10.55 6.55 -25.13
CA ALA A 125 11.85 7.23 -25.13
C ALA A 125 12.50 7.43 -23.74
N HIS A 126 11.87 6.92 -22.68
CA HIS A 126 12.34 6.98 -21.31
C HIS A 126 12.14 5.64 -20.59
N GLU A 127 12.18 4.55 -21.36
CA GLU A 127 12.05 3.19 -20.88
C GLU A 127 13.18 2.84 -19.90
N GLU A 128 12.90 1.92 -18.98
CA GLU A 128 13.95 1.37 -18.11
C GLU A 128 15.03 0.67 -18.94
N LYS A 129 16.30 0.91 -18.58
CA LYS A 129 17.43 0.33 -19.32
C LYS A 129 17.58 -1.16 -19.06
N ALA A 130 17.15 -1.98 -20.01
CA ALA A 130 17.17 -3.44 -19.93
C ALA A 130 17.57 -4.10 -21.26
N GLY A 131 17.93 -5.39 -21.22
CA GLY A 131 18.33 -6.12 -22.44
C GLY A 131 19.49 -5.44 -23.18
N PHE A 132 19.27 -5.09 -24.46
CA PHE A 132 20.28 -4.41 -25.29
C PHE A 132 20.57 -2.96 -24.88
N SER A 133 19.71 -2.31 -24.10
CA SER A 133 19.93 -0.94 -23.59
C SER A 133 20.54 -0.89 -22.18
N ARG A 134 20.89 -2.05 -21.60
CA ARG A 134 21.47 -2.18 -20.25
C ARG A 134 22.74 -1.32 -20.12
N PRO A 135 22.95 -0.62 -18.98
CA PRO A 135 24.20 0.08 -18.74
C PRO A 135 25.39 -0.87 -18.78
N LEU A 136 26.47 -0.43 -19.42
CA LEU A 136 27.74 -1.17 -19.45
C LEU A 136 28.53 -0.89 -18.17
N GLY A 137 28.85 -1.94 -17.41
CA GLY A 137 29.69 -1.83 -16.20
C GLY A 137 31.14 -1.45 -16.50
N ALA A 138 31.61 -1.72 -17.71
CA ALA A 138 32.87 -1.23 -18.25
C ALA A 138 32.72 -1.01 -19.77
N ARG A 139 33.37 0.04 -20.30
CA ARG A 139 33.58 0.19 -21.74
C ARG A 139 34.86 -0.57 -22.09
N HIS A 140 34.75 -1.63 -22.90
CA HIS A 140 35.93 -2.39 -23.34
C HIS A 140 36.88 -1.49 -24.15
N GLY A 141 38.20 -1.73 -24.02
CA GLY A 141 39.26 -0.92 -24.61
C GLY A 141 40.02 -0.08 -23.58
N VAL A 142 41.17 0.48 -23.99
CA VAL A 142 41.93 1.44 -23.17
C VAL A 142 41.27 2.80 -23.31
N ASN A 143 40.65 3.27 -22.24
CA ASN A 143 39.94 4.56 -22.19
C ASN A 143 40.62 5.50 -21.18
N PRO A 144 41.69 6.23 -21.57
CA PRO A 144 42.36 7.15 -20.66
C PRO A 144 41.39 8.17 -20.05
N GLY A 145 41.38 8.29 -18.72
CA GLY A 145 40.50 9.19 -17.99
C GLY A 145 39.07 8.72 -17.77
N ALA A 146 38.70 7.50 -18.20
CA ALA A 146 37.39 6.93 -17.88
C ALA A 146 37.29 6.58 -16.38
N LYS A 147 36.20 6.98 -15.74
CA LYS A 147 35.89 6.61 -14.35
C LYS A 147 35.38 5.17 -14.29
N THR A 148 35.81 4.45 -13.26
CA THR A 148 35.26 3.16 -12.87
C THR A 148 33.83 3.31 -12.38
N TRP A 149 33.08 2.19 -12.34
CA TRP A 149 31.73 2.19 -11.77
C TRP A 149 31.71 2.67 -10.32
N LYS A 150 32.71 2.26 -9.53
CA LYS A 150 32.86 2.71 -8.14
C LYS A 150 33.09 4.22 -8.05
N GLU A 151 33.97 4.79 -8.86
CA GLU A 151 34.22 6.24 -8.85
C GLU A 151 32.97 7.04 -9.27
N LEU A 152 32.21 6.55 -10.26
CA LEU A 152 30.93 7.17 -10.63
C LEU A 152 29.92 7.12 -9.49
N ARG A 153 29.85 5.99 -8.78
CA ARG A 153 28.94 5.83 -7.63
C ARG A 153 29.36 6.70 -6.45
N ASP A 154 30.65 6.72 -6.10
CA ASP A 154 31.19 7.55 -5.03
C ASP A 154 30.96 9.03 -5.33
N GLU A 155 31.23 9.46 -6.57
CA GLU A 155 30.97 10.84 -7.00
C GLU A 155 29.50 11.22 -6.87
N GLU A 156 28.57 10.35 -7.28
CA GLU A 156 27.14 10.60 -7.10
C GLU A 156 26.77 10.77 -5.62
N VAL A 157 27.27 9.89 -4.75
CA VAL A 157 27.01 9.94 -3.29
C VAL A 157 27.58 11.22 -2.66
N GLU A 158 28.74 11.68 -3.10
CA GLU A 158 29.38 12.91 -2.60
C GLU A 158 28.69 14.18 -3.12
N GLN A 159 28.12 14.15 -4.32
CA GLN A 159 27.55 15.34 -4.96
C GLN A 159 26.07 15.53 -4.66
N LEU A 160 25.26 14.46 -4.71
CA LEU A 160 23.81 14.54 -4.62
C LEU A 160 23.36 14.91 -3.20
N GLY A 161 22.57 15.98 -3.08
CA GLY A 161 22.16 16.59 -1.82
C GLY A 161 23.09 17.71 -1.34
N PHE A 162 24.24 17.90 -1.99
CA PHE A 162 25.22 18.95 -1.67
C PHE A 162 25.46 19.84 -2.88
N LYS A 163 26.34 19.42 -3.80
CA LYS A 163 26.68 20.17 -5.03
C LYS A 163 25.55 20.14 -6.05
N SER A 164 24.84 19.02 -6.13
CA SER A 164 23.60 18.88 -6.90
C SER A 164 22.45 18.60 -5.94
N GLN A 165 21.22 18.91 -6.34
CA GLN A 165 20.03 18.67 -5.52
C GLN A 165 19.22 17.52 -6.10
N PRO A 166 18.59 16.67 -5.26
CA PRO A 166 17.71 15.63 -5.75
C PRO A 166 16.51 16.26 -6.44
N TYR A 167 16.00 15.63 -7.50
CA TYR A 167 14.70 16.00 -8.06
C TYR A 167 13.57 15.54 -7.14
N ALA A 168 13.70 14.31 -6.60
CA ALA A 168 12.75 13.71 -5.67
C ALA A 168 13.40 13.41 -4.31
N LEU A 169 12.73 13.78 -3.22
CA LEU A 169 13.09 13.38 -1.86
C LEU A 169 12.00 12.49 -1.30
N VAL A 170 12.39 11.29 -0.86
CA VAL A 170 11.50 10.31 -0.24
C VAL A 170 11.78 10.29 1.27
N ILE A 171 10.78 10.69 2.08
CA ILE A 171 10.85 10.65 3.54
C ILE A 171 10.30 9.30 4.03
N GLY A 172 11.19 8.46 4.56
CA GLY A 172 10.90 7.12 5.06
C GLY A 172 11.53 6.04 4.17
N GLY A 173 12.36 5.18 4.76
CA GLY A 173 13.08 4.11 4.08
C GLY A 173 12.55 2.70 4.41
N GLY A 174 11.24 2.59 4.70
CA GLY A 174 10.56 1.30 4.74
C GLY A 174 10.36 0.68 3.33
N GLN A 175 9.57 -0.39 3.24
CA GLN A 175 9.36 -1.07 1.95
C GLN A 175 8.80 -0.15 0.85
N GLY A 176 7.96 0.83 1.21
CA GLY A 176 7.44 1.80 0.25
C GLY A 176 8.54 2.70 -0.32
N GLY A 177 9.32 3.34 0.55
CA GLY A 177 10.39 4.24 0.09
C GLY A 177 11.46 3.51 -0.71
N ILE A 178 11.78 2.27 -0.33
CA ILE A 178 12.74 1.41 -1.04
C ILE A 178 12.18 0.98 -2.40
N ALA A 179 10.92 0.53 -2.49
CA ALA A 179 10.30 0.13 -3.75
C ALA A 179 10.23 1.30 -4.74
N LEU A 180 9.75 2.46 -4.30
CA LEU A 180 9.71 3.67 -5.14
C LEU A 180 11.11 4.13 -5.54
N GLY A 181 12.06 4.14 -4.62
CA GLY A 181 13.44 4.52 -4.89
C GLY A 181 14.10 3.63 -5.93
N ALA A 182 13.85 2.31 -5.89
CA ALA A 182 14.33 1.39 -6.89
C ALA A 182 13.75 1.67 -8.28
N ARG A 183 12.45 1.96 -8.38
CA ARG A 183 11.83 2.37 -9.65
C ARG A 183 12.45 3.66 -10.19
N LEU A 184 12.61 4.68 -9.34
CA LEU A 184 13.21 5.96 -9.72
C LEU A 184 14.68 5.83 -10.13
N ARG A 185 15.44 4.92 -9.51
CA ARG A 185 16.81 4.59 -9.90
C ARG A 185 16.88 4.01 -11.31
N GLN A 186 16.01 3.04 -11.65
CA GLN A 186 15.98 2.46 -13.00
C GLN A 186 15.54 3.47 -14.07
N LEU A 187 14.68 4.42 -13.69
CA LEU A 187 14.24 5.52 -14.55
C LEU A 187 15.22 6.70 -14.58
N GLY A 188 16.34 6.65 -13.85
CA GLY A 188 17.35 7.71 -13.83
C GLY A 188 16.88 9.04 -13.23
N VAL A 189 15.89 9.02 -12.32
CA VAL A 189 15.43 10.23 -11.63
C VAL A 189 16.31 10.49 -10.40
N PRO A 190 17.00 11.65 -10.29
CA PRO A 190 17.85 11.96 -9.15
C PRO A 190 17.04 11.97 -7.85
N THR A 191 17.30 11.00 -6.97
CA THR A 191 16.47 10.74 -5.80
C THR A 191 17.32 10.50 -4.57
N ILE A 192 16.90 11.03 -3.41
CA ILE A 192 17.41 10.65 -2.09
C ILE A 192 16.27 10.05 -1.26
N ILE A 193 16.54 8.98 -0.53
CA ILE A 193 15.65 8.41 0.49
C ILE A 193 16.25 8.73 1.85
N VAL A 194 15.49 9.36 2.75
CA VAL A 194 15.94 9.61 4.14
C VAL A 194 15.25 8.67 5.12
N GLU A 195 16.04 8.06 6.00
CA GLU A 195 15.61 7.11 7.00
C GLU A 195 16.25 7.45 8.36
N LYS A 196 15.42 7.54 9.40
CA LYS A 196 15.87 7.89 10.75
C LYS A 196 16.61 6.75 11.44
N ASN A 197 16.31 5.50 11.10
CA ASN A 197 16.97 4.34 11.69
C ASN A 197 18.42 4.20 11.18
N ALA A 198 19.23 3.47 11.95
CA ALA A 198 20.64 3.27 11.67
C ALA A 198 20.89 2.39 10.44
N ARG A 199 20.01 1.42 10.15
CA ARG A 199 20.11 0.55 8.98
C ARG A 199 18.77 0.46 8.23
N ALA A 200 18.85 0.32 6.91
CA ALA A 200 17.70 -0.05 6.10
C ALA A 200 17.08 -1.35 6.61
N GLY A 201 15.75 -1.40 6.75
CA GLY A 201 15.05 -2.57 7.32
C GLY A 201 14.87 -2.56 8.85
N ASP A 202 15.50 -1.64 9.59
CA ASP A 202 15.31 -1.55 11.05
C ASP A 202 13.87 -1.20 11.47
N SER A 203 13.07 -0.61 10.57
CA SER A 203 11.62 -0.44 10.74
C SER A 203 10.87 -1.76 10.98
N TRP A 204 11.44 -2.89 10.53
CA TRP A 204 10.99 -4.25 10.82
C TRP A 204 11.76 -4.87 11.99
N ARG A 205 13.10 -4.84 11.99
CA ARG A 205 13.91 -5.48 13.05
C ARG A 205 13.60 -4.97 14.45
N ASN A 206 13.24 -3.69 14.58
CA ASN A 206 12.94 -3.06 15.87
C ASN A 206 11.52 -3.35 16.39
N ARG A 207 10.71 -4.14 15.66
CA ARG A 207 9.39 -4.59 16.13
C ARG A 207 9.52 -5.75 17.11
N TYR A 208 8.41 -6.11 17.75
CA TYR A 208 8.35 -7.18 18.76
C TYR A 208 8.89 -8.51 18.22
N LYS A 209 9.54 -9.28 19.09
CA LYS A 209 10.35 -10.46 18.74
C LYS A 209 9.61 -11.50 17.87
N SER A 210 8.34 -11.76 18.15
CA SER A 210 7.53 -12.79 17.50
C SER A 210 6.94 -12.39 16.14
N LEU A 211 7.15 -11.15 15.66
CA LEU A 211 6.51 -10.68 14.43
C LEU A 211 6.93 -11.51 13.21
N CYS A 212 5.92 -12.07 12.56
CA CYS A 212 5.96 -12.69 11.24
C CYS A 212 4.94 -11.99 10.34
N LEU A 213 5.17 -11.95 9.03
CA LEU A 213 4.16 -11.43 8.10
C LEU A 213 2.95 -12.36 8.06
N HIS A 214 1.75 -11.77 7.98
CA HIS A 214 0.51 -12.54 7.76
C HIS A 214 0.18 -12.71 6.27
N ASP A 215 0.83 -11.93 5.42
CA ASP A 215 0.73 -12.04 3.98
C ASP A 215 1.67 -13.17 3.50
N PRO A 216 1.27 -13.95 2.47
CA PRO A 216 2.09 -15.05 1.98
C PRO A 216 3.19 -14.55 1.03
N VAL A 217 4.28 -15.31 0.92
CA VAL A 217 5.49 -14.97 0.16
C VAL A 217 5.23 -14.49 -1.29
N TRP A 218 4.23 -15.07 -1.96
CA TRP A 218 3.85 -14.74 -3.34
C TRP A 218 3.24 -13.34 -3.47
N TYR A 219 2.72 -12.79 -2.38
CA TYR A 219 2.14 -11.45 -2.28
C TYR A 219 3.19 -10.38 -1.94
N ASP A 220 4.34 -10.77 -1.36
CA ASP A 220 5.23 -9.86 -0.63
C ASP A 220 6.49 -9.40 -1.38
N HIS A 221 6.70 -9.81 -2.63
CA HIS A 221 7.89 -9.44 -3.40
C HIS A 221 8.10 -7.91 -3.53
N LEU A 222 9.35 -7.49 -3.74
CA LEU A 222 9.67 -6.12 -4.15
C LEU A 222 9.80 -6.04 -5.68
N PRO A 223 9.82 -4.83 -6.27
CA PRO A 223 10.15 -4.69 -7.68
C PRO A 223 11.48 -5.38 -8.05
N TYR A 224 11.58 -5.92 -9.28
CA TYR A 224 12.80 -6.45 -9.91
C TYR A 224 13.44 -7.72 -9.32
N ILE A 225 13.41 -7.91 -8.01
CA ILE A 225 14.01 -9.06 -7.33
C ILE A 225 12.95 -9.70 -6.45
N ASP A 226 12.51 -10.88 -6.88
CA ASP A 226 11.58 -11.72 -6.11
C ASP A 226 12.26 -12.28 -4.87
N PHE A 227 11.45 -12.60 -3.86
CA PHE A 227 11.97 -13.34 -2.71
C PHE A 227 12.50 -14.71 -3.15
N PRO A 228 13.60 -15.21 -2.56
CA PRO A 228 14.14 -16.52 -2.87
C PRO A 228 13.10 -17.62 -2.68
N LYS A 229 13.06 -18.56 -3.63
CA LYS A 229 12.07 -19.65 -3.69
C LYS A 229 12.02 -20.57 -2.46
N ASN A 230 13.07 -20.56 -1.63
CA ASN A 230 13.18 -21.37 -0.41
C ASN A 230 12.77 -20.61 0.86
N TRP A 231 12.21 -19.41 0.74
CA TRP A 231 11.73 -18.66 1.88
C TRP A 231 10.48 -19.30 2.50
N PRO A 232 10.27 -19.11 3.81
CA PRO A 232 9.02 -19.52 4.43
C PRO A 232 7.85 -18.74 3.80
N VAL A 233 6.68 -19.38 3.75
CA VAL A 233 5.45 -18.75 3.23
C VAL A 233 5.16 -17.45 3.98
N PHE A 234 5.34 -17.46 5.31
CA PHE A 234 5.23 -16.27 6.16
C PHE A 234 6.62 -15.85 6.62
N SER A 235 7.03 -14.63 6.28
CA SER A 235 8.41 -14.18 6.50
C SER A 235 8.59 -13.52 7.88
N PRO A 236 9.56 -13.94 8.71
CA PRO A 236 9.87 -13.27 9.99
C PRO A 236 10.43 -11.86 9.80
N LYS A 237 10.17 -10.96 10.77
CA LYS A 237 10.59 -9.54 10.71
C LYS A 237 12.07 -9.33 10.42
N ASP A 238 12.94 -10.18 10.95
CA ASP A 238 14.39 -10.02 10.83
C ASP A 238 14.87 -10.36 9.42
N LYS A 239 14.26 -11.38 8.81
CA LYS A 239 14.50 -11.78 7.42
C LYS A 239 14.08 -10.68 6.45
N ILE A 240 12.94 -10.04 6.70
CA ILE A 240 12.49 -8.86 5.92
C ILE A 240 13.44 -7.68 6.13
N GLY A 241 13.90 -7.44 7.35
CA GLY A 241 14.89 -6.40 7.63
C GLY A 241 16.17 -6.59 6.82
N ASP A 242 16.74 -7.79 6.84
CA ASP A 242 17.99 -8.10 6.14
C ASP A 242 17.81 -8.06 4.63
N TRP A 243 16.65 -8.48 4.13
CA TRP A 243 16.30 -8.34 2.72
C TRP A 243 16.24 -6.89 2.28
N LEU A 244 15.58 -6.02 3.03
CA LEU A 244 15.53 -4.59 2.70
C LEU A 244 16.92 -3.96 2.74
N GLU A 245 17.78 -4.35 3.70
CA GLU A 245 19.17 -3.87 3.74
C GLU A 245 20.00 -4.33 2.54
N MET A 246 19.87 -5.60 2.14
CA MET A 246 20.51 -6.13 0.95
C MET A 246 20.01 -5.40 -0.31
N TYR A 247 18.70 -5.21 -0.40
CA TYR A 247 18.04 -4.64 -1.56
C TYR A 247 18.48 -3.19 -1.80
N THR A 248 18.63 -2.36 -0.76
CA THR A 248 19.13 -0.98 -0.93
C THR A 248 20.55 -0.94 -1.51
N LYS A 249 21.40 -1.91 -1.16
CA LYS A 249 22.78 -2.02 -1.66
C LYS A 249 22.81 -2.52 -3.10
N VAL A 250 22.14 -3.63 -3.40
CA VAL A 250 22.14 -4.25 -4.73
C VAL A 250 21.45 -3.37 -5.78
N MET A 251 20.41 -2.64 -5.38
CA MET A 251 19.73 -1.67 -6.26
C MET A 251 20.42 -0.30 -6.29
N GLU A 252 21.56 -0.14 -5.59
CA GLU A 252 22.37 1.09 -5.54
C GLU A 252 21.61 2.37 -5.17
N LEU A 253 20.71 2.28 -4.21
CA LEU A 253 19.87 3.41 -3.82
C LEU A 253 20.70 4.48 -3.09
N ASN A 254 20.39 5.76 -3.33
CA ASN A 254 20.87 6.88 -2.53
C ASN A 254 20.08 6.93 -1.21
N TYR A 255 20.45 6.04 -0.30
CA TYR A 255 19.74 5.79 0.94
C TYR A 255 20.50 6.37 2.14
N TRP A 256 19.93 7.40 2.75
CA TRP A 256 20.50 8.16 3.85
C TRP A 256 19.93 7.66 5.18
N THR A 257 20.63 6.73 5.84
CA THR A 257 20.34 6.29 7.22
C THR A 257 20.69 7.37 8.25
N ASN A 258 20.28 7.19 9.50
CA ASN A 258 20.50 8.16 10.60
C ASN A 258 20.13 9.60 10.21
N THR A 259 19.13 9.74 9.35
CA THR A 259 18.73 11.03 8.77
C THR A 259 17.28 11.29 9.08
N THR A 260 17.02 12.33 9.88
CA THR A 260 15.66 12.72 10.26
C THR A 260 15.29 14.01 9.55
N ALA A 261 14.21 14.00 8.76
CA ALA A 261 13.61 15.24 8.28
C ALA A 261 13.04 16.02 9.48
N LYS A 262 13.40 17.30 9.60
CA LYS A 262 13.03 18.15 10.73
C LYS A 262 11.95 19.17 10.34
N ARG A 263 12.07 19.74 9.14
CA ARG A 263 11.17 20.76 8.62
C ARG A 263 11.16 20.74 7.10
N ALA A 264 10.03 21.06 6.50
CA ALA A 264 9.89 21.28 5.07
C ALA A 264 9.02 22.51 4.80
N SER A 265 9.27 23.22 3.70
CA SER A 265 8.47 24.35 3.25
C SER A 265 8.44 24.42 1.73
N TRP A 266 7.31 24.82 1.17
CA TRP A 266 7.11 24.97 -0.27
C TRP A 266 7.34 26.43 -0.71
N ASP A 267 8.02 26.61 -1.84
CA ASP A 267 8.17 27.91 -2.52
C ASP A 267 7.31 27.90 -3.79
N ASP A 268 6.19 28.64 -3.77
CA ASP A 268 5.24 28.71 -4.89
C ASP A 268 5.80 29.40 -6.14
N THR A 269 6.84 30.24 -5.99
CA THR A 269 7.46 30.92 -7.13
C THR A 269 8.45 29.99 -7.83
N LYS A 270 9.26 29.27 -7.07
CA LYS A 270 10.28 28.34 -7.61
C LYS A 270 9.71 26.96 -7.95
N LYS A 271 8.52 26.64 -7.43
CA LYS A 271 7.92 25.30 -7.52
C LYS A 271 8.86 24.23 -6.98
N GLU A 272 9.41 24.52 -5.80
CA GLU A 272 10.45 23.73 -5.16
C GLU A 272 10.22 23.66 -3.63
N TRP A 273 10.56 22.53 -3.04
CA TRP A 273 10.60 22.36 -1.59
C TRP A 273 11.95 22.78 -1.02
N THR A 274 11.96 23.30 0.19
CA THR A 274 13.15 23.35 1.05
C THR A 274 12.93 22.41 2.21
N VAL A 275 13.78 21.40 2.38
CA VAL A 275 13.69 20.40 3.44
C VAL A 275 14.96 20.39 4.26
N ILE A 276 14.84 20.65 5.56
CA ILE A 276 15.93 20.56 6.52
C ILE A 276 15.94 19.15 7.08
N VAL A 277 17.07 18.45 6.88
CA VAL A 277 17.31 17.13 7.45
C VAL A 277 18.49 17.20 8.42
N GLU A 278 18.40 16.46 9.51
CA GLU A 278 19.49 16.25 10.45
C GLU A 278 20.13 14.91 10.13
N ARG A 279 21.40 14.93 9.75
CA ARG A 279 22.20 13.75 9.41
C ARG A 279 23.54 13.81 10.11
N ASP A 280 23.89 12.74 10.82
CA ASP A 280 25.17 12.62 11.53
C ASP A 280 25.44 13.85 12.45
N GLY A 281 24.37 14.35 13.09
CA GLY A 281 24.40 15.53 13.97
C GLY A 281 24.50 16.88 13.26
N LYS A 282 24.44 16.93 11.93
CA LYS A 282 24.51 18.16 11.13
C LYS A 282 23.22 18.41 10.38
N GLU A 283 22.82 19.67 10.30
CA GLU A 283 21.71 20.07 9.43
C GLU A 283 22.18 20.18 7.97
N ILE A 284 21.41 19.59 7.06
CA ILE A 284 21.59 19.65 5.62
C ILE A 284 20.29 20.16 5.01
N THR A 285 20.40 21.11 4.08
CA THR A 285 19.26 21.62 3.32
C THR A 285 19.17 20.91 1.98
N LEU A 286 18.06 20.23 1.75
CA LEU A 286 17.72 19.60 0.47
C LEU A 286 16.63 20.42 -0.24
N ARG A 287 16.72 20.50 -1.57
CA ARG A 287 15.82 21.29 -2.40
C ARG A 287 15.19 20.46 -3.54
N PRO A 288 14.29 19.52 -3.23
CA PRO A 288 13.62 18.72 -4.24
C PRO A 288 12.43 19.45 -4.86
N ARG A 289 12.10 19.10 -6.12
CA ARG A 289 10.81 19.51 -6.72
C ARG A 289 9.68 18.59 -6.30
N GLN A 290 9.99 17.33 -6.01
CA GLN A 290 9.02 16.30 -5.61
C GLN A 290 9.34 15.81 -4.20
N LEU A 291 8.38 15.93 -3.28
CA LEU A 291 8.47 15.46 -1.91
C LEU A 291 7.48 14.31 -1.70
N VAL A 292 8.00 13.13 -1.36
CA VAL A 292 7.20 11.93 -1.15
C VAL A 292 7.23 11.53 0.33
N PHE A 293 6.05 11.50 0.96
CA PHE A 293 5.87 10.93 2.30
C PHE A 293 5.69 9.42 2.17
N ALA A 294 6.78 8.68 2.40
CA ALA A 294 6.82 7.21 2.46
C ALA A 294 6.95 6.69 3.89
N THR A 295 6.31 7.38 4.84
CA THR A 295 6.44 7.13 6.28
C THR A 295 5.68 5.89 6.75
N GLY A 296 4.73 5.38 5.95
CA GLY A 296 3.97 4.16 6.22
C GLY A 296 2.75 4.36 7.15
N MET A 297 1.74 3.50 6.96
CA MET A 297 0.47 3.52 7.70
C MET A 297 0.61 3.15 9.20
N SER A 298 1.76 2.63 9.61
CA SER A 298 2.01 2.11 10.97
C SER A 298 3.25 2.72 11.61
N ALA A 299 3.47 4.02 11.40
CA ALA A 299 4.70 4.69 11.83
C ALA A 299 4.54 5.72 12.97
N LYS A 300 3.41 6.43 13.08
CA LYS A 300 3.14 7.36 14.19
C LYS A 300 2.26 6.65 15.23
N PRO A 301 2.81 6.15 16.36
CA PRO A 301 2.02 5.45 17.38
C PRO A 301 0.86 6.31 17.86
N ASN A 302 -0.33 5.71 17.98
CA ASN A 302 -1.48 6.38 18.58
C ASN A 302 -1.43 6.18 20.09
N MET A 303 -0.67 7.01 20.78
CA MET A 303 -0.50 6.95 22.22
C MET A 303 -1.74 7.51 22.92
N PRO A 304 -2.52 6.72 23.66
CA PRO A 304 -3.69 7.22 24.39
C PRO A 304 -3.27 8.21 25.48
N LYS A 305 -4.18 9.14 25.80
CA LYS A 305 -4.09 10.02 26.97
C LYS A 305 -5.12 9.54 27.98
N ILE A 306 -4.67 8.84 29.03
CA ILE A 306 -5.52 8.25 30.06
C ILE A 306 -5.15 8.88 31.40
N LYS A 307 -6.15 9.20 32.22
CA LYS A 307 -5.94 9.73 33.57
C LYS A 307 -5.04 8.80 34.39
N GLY A 308 -4.08 9.34 35.15
CA GLY A 308 -3.28 8.60 36.12
C GLY A 308 -2.08 7.82 35.55
N MET A 309 -1.82 7.90 34.23
CA MET A 309 -0.69 7.23 33.58
C MET A 309 0.65 7.53 34.27
N GLU A 310 0.89 8.78 34.67
CA GLU A 310 2.09 9.24 35.35
C GLU A 310 2.30 8.66 36.76
N THR A 311 1.25 8.12 37.37
CA THR A 311 1.28 7.55 38.73
C THR A 311 1.44 6.02 38.76
N PHE A 312 1.42 5.39 37.58
CA PHE A 312 1.61 3.95 37.46
C PHE A 312 3.00 3.55 37.93
N LYS A 313 3.06 2.59 38.87
CA LYS A 313 4.33 2.12 39.45
C LYS A 313 5.06 1.10 38.58
N GLY A 314 4.36 0.50 37.62
CA GLY A 314 4.90 -0.51 36.71
C GLY A 314 5.45 0.07 35.41
N GLU A 315 5.68 -0.82 34.45
CA GLU A 315 6.19 -0.45 33.12
C GLU A 315 5.04 -0.21 32.13
N GLN A 316 5.10 0.83 31.32
CA GLN A 316 4.08 1.10 30.30
C GLN A 316 4.69 1.55 28.97
N HIS A 317 4.20 1.02 27.85
CA HIS A 317 4.70 1.38 26.52
C HIS A 317 3.71 1.03 25.41
N HIS A 318 3.84 1.72 24.27
CA HIS A 318 3.13 1.34 23.05
C HIS A 318 3.68 0.04 22.45
N SER A 319 2.86 -0.74 21.76
CA SER A 319 3.26 -2.03 21.17
C SER A 319 4.47 -1.92 20.23
N SER A 320 4.65 -0.78 19.58
CA SER A 320 5.82 -0.48 18.73
C SER A 320 7.15 -0.40 19.46
N ARG A 321 7.15 -0.36 20.80
CA ARG A 321 8.33 -0.34 21.67
C ARG A 321 8.42 -1.59 22.55
N HIS A 322 7.52 -2.55 22.37
CA HIS A 322 7.48 -3.74 23.22
C HIS A 322 8.73 -4.62 22.97
N PRO A 323 9.53 -4.92 24.01
CA PRO A 323 10.80 -5.64 23.86
C PRO A 323 10.62 -7.17 23.67
N GLY A 324 9.39 -7.69 23.76
CA GLY A 324 9.08 -9.11 23.81
C GLY A 324 8.92 -9.62 25.25
N SER A 325 8.80 -10.94 25.43
CA SER A 325 8.38 -11.55 26.70
C SER A 325 9.47 -11.75 27.76
N GLY A 326 10.75 -11.58 27.41
CA GLY A 326 11.89 -12.03 28.23
C GLY A 326 11.98 -11.44 29.65
N GLY A 327 11.42 -10.25 29.89
CA GLY A 327 11.51 -9.53 31.17
C GLY A 327 10.29 -9.60 32.08
N TYR A 328 9.28 -10.41 31.76
CA TYR A 328 7.96 -10.31 32.39
C TYR A 328 7.47 -11.58 33.10
N LYS A 329 8.35 -12.57 33.33
CA LYS A 329 7.99 -13.76 34.13
C LYS A 329 7.51 -13.36 35.53
N GLY A 330 6.42 -13.97 35.99
CA GLY A 330 5.80 -13.67 37.29
C GLY A 330 5.05 -12.33 37.35
N LYS A 331 5.06 -11.53 36.28
CA LYS A 331 4.32 -10.27 36.19
C LYS A 331 2.93 -10.48 35.61
N LYS A 332 2.02 -9.55 35.91
CA LYS A 332 0.71 -9.39 35.28
C LYS A 332 0.80 -8.35 34.18
N VAL A 333 0.48 -8.74 32.95
CA VAL A 333 0.55 -7.85 31.78
C VAL A 333 -0.85 -7.56 31.26
N VAL A 334 -1.22 -6.28 31.19
CA VAL A 334 -2.47 -5.83 30.57
C VAL A 334 -2.16 -5.25 29.19
N VAL A 335 -2.77 -5.83 28.15
CA VAL A 335 -2.65 -5.38 26.75
C VAL A 335 -3.94 -4.67 26.36
N ILE A 336 -3.85 -3.36 26.10
CA ILE A 336 -4.99 -2.53 25.73
C ILE A 336 -5.10 -2.47 24.20
N GLY A 337 -6.12 -3.11 23.64
CA GLY A 337 -6.33 -3.28 22.20
C GLY A 337 -6.61 -4.73 21.84
N SER A 338 -7.14 -4.97 20.63
CA SER A 338 -7.65 -6.28 20.21
C SER A 338 -7.43 -6.57 18.72
N ASN A 339 -6.41 -5.98 18.09
CA ASN A 339 -6.05 -6.24 16.68
C ASN A 339 -4.76 -7.07 16.59
N ASN A 340 -4.09 -7.13 15.42
CA ASN A 340 -2.84 -7.87 15.18
C ASN A 340 -1.81 -7.74 16.32
N SER A 341 -1.32 -6.52 16.61
CA SER A 341 -0.30 -6.33 17.66
C SER A 341 -0.73 -6.89 19.03
N ALA A 342 -2.01 -6.79 19.38
CA ALA A 342 -2.49 -7.23 20.68
C ALA A 342 -2.49 -8.76 20.77
N HIS A 343 -2.98 -9.43 19.73
CA HIS A 343 -3.03 -10.88 19.68
C HIS A 343 -1.64 -11.50 19.67
N ASP A 344 -0.73 -11.02 18.81
CA ASP A 344 0.64 -11.51 18.73
C ASP A 344 1.41 -11.34 20.05
N ILE A 345 1.26 -10.18 20.70
CA ILE A 345 1.91 -9.91 21.99
C ILE A 345 1.29 -10.80 23.07
N CYS A 346 -0.04 -10.95 23.12
CA CYS A 346 -0.68 -11.80 24.13
C CYS A 346 -0.27 -13.28 23.96
N ALA A 347 -0.22 -13.79 22.73
CA ALA A 347 0.25 -15.14 22.45
C ALA A 347 1.70 -15.34 22.91
N ALA A 348 2.61 -14.45 22.52
CA ALA A 348 4.02 -14.54 22.91
C ALA A 348 4.27 -14.40 24.42
N LEU A 349 3.43 -13.62 25.13
CA LEU A 349 3.46 -13.53 26.59
C LEU A 349 2.95 -14.83 27.23
N TYR A 350 1.84 -15.37 26.74
CA TYR A 350 1.27 -16.64 27.23
C TYR A 350 2.25 -17.80 27.03
N GLU A 351 2.87 -17.93 25.86
CA GLU A 351 3.88 -18.96 25.56
C GLU A 351 5.09 -18.89 26.50
N ALA A 352 5.40 -17.70 27.02
CA ALA A 352 6.46 -17.50 28.01
C ALA A 352 6.00 -17.72 29.47
N GLY A 353 4.76 -18.17 29.69
CA GLY A 353 4.18 -18.46 31.01
C GLY A 353 3.75 -17.22 31.79
N ILE A 354 3.41 -16.13 31.11
CA ILE A 354 3.07 -14.84 31.74
C ILE A 354 1.55 -14.69 31.87
N ASP A 355 1.09 -14.15 33.01
CA ASP A 355 -0.32 -13.83 33.22
C ASP A 355 -0.71 -12.61 32.38
N VAL A 356 -1.43 -12.86 31.28
CA VAL A 356 -1.80 -11.84 30.30
C VAL A 356 -3.31 -11.62 30.23
N THR A 357 -3.69 -10.35 30.21
CA THR A 357 -5.06 -9.88 30.07
C THR A 357 -5.18 -8.94 28.89
N MET A 358 -6.07 -9.26 27.94
CA MET A 358 -6.44 -8.41 26.82
C MET A 358 -7.66 -7.55 27.19
N VAL A 359 -7.62 -6.26 26.84
CA VAL A 359 -8.75 -5.33 26.96
C VAL A 359 -9.25 -4.93 25.59
N GLN A 360 -10.48 -5.34 25.26
CA GLN A 360 -11.17 -5.00 24.02
C GLN A 360 -12.14 -3.85 24.21
N ARG A 361 -11.89 -2.72 23.54
CA ARG A 361 -12.80 -1.56 23.57
C ARG A 361 -13.97 -1.67 22.57
N SER A 362 -13.68 -2.11 21.35
CA SER A 362 -14.64 -2.16 20.23
C SER A 362 -14.50 -3.50 19.50
N THR A 363 -15.45 -3.82 18.62
CA THR A 363 -15.40 -5.05 17.80
C THR A 363 -14.11 -5.13 16.97
N THR A 364 -13.66 -6.37 16.72
CA THR A 364 -12.56 -6.69 15.81
C THR A 364 -13.06 -7.67 14.77
N HIS A 365 -12.63 -7.51 13.51
CA HIS A 365 -12.82 -8.57 12.51
C HIS A 365 -11.70 -9.60 12.62
N ILE A 366 -12.06 -10.88 12.78
CA ILE A 366 -11.10 -11.98 12.85
C ILE A 366 -11.34 -12.92 11.68
N VAL A 367 -10.26 -13.28 10.99
CA VAL A 367 -10.24 -14.34 9.98
C VAL A 367 -9.08 -15.27 10.28
N ARG A 368 -9.30 -16.58 10.22
CA ARG A 368 -8.22 -17.56 10.39
C ARG A 368 -7.28 -17.50 9.20
N SER A 369 -5.97 -17.63 9.45
CA SER A 369 -4.94 -17.59 8.39
C SER A 369 -5.25 -18.59 7.28
N ASP A 370 -5.56 -19.84 7.61
CA ASP A 370 -5.86 -20.89 6.62
C ASP A 370 -7.05 -20.52 5.71
N SER A 371 -8.15 -20.05 6.31
CA SER A 371 -9.36 -19.62 5.58
C SER A 371 -9.09 -18.40 4.69
N LEU A 372 -8.29 -17.45 5.17
CA LEU A 372 -7.87 -16.31 4.36
C LEU A 372 -6.96 -16.74 3.20
N MET A 373 -5.98 -17.61 3.46
CA MET A 373 -5.04 -18.10 2.43
C MET A 373 -5.76 -18.87 1.33
N GLU A 374 -6.72 -19.71 1.68
CA GLU A 374 -7.54 -20.42 0.70
C GLU A 374 -8.32 -19.42 -0.18
N SER A 375 -8.87 -18.36 0.42
CA SER A 375 -9.66 -17.35 -0.31
C SER A 375 -8.88 -16.55 -1.35
N ILE A 376 -7.55 -16.49 -1.25
CA ILE A 376 -6.67 -15.78 -2.17
C ILE A 376 -5.77 -16.73 -2.98
N SER A 377 -5.96 -18.05 -2.83
CA SER A 377 -5.06 -19.07 -3.34
C SER A 377 -4.96 -19.08 -4.87
N ASP A 378 -5.99 -18.62 -5.58
CA ASP A 378 -5.97 -18.49 -7.05
C ASP A 378 -5.02 -17.41 -7.56
N LEU A 379 -4.63 -16.47 -6.70
CA LEU A 379 -3.77 -15.35 -7.05
C LEU A 379 -2.40 -15.45 -6.37
N TYR A 380 -2.35 -15.84 -5.09
CA TYR A 380 -1.15 -15.74 -4.25
C TYR A 380 -0.84 -17.06 -3.54
N SER A 381 -0.59 -18.11 -4.33
CA SER A 381 -0.16 -19.42 -3.82
C SER A 381 0.79 -20.15 -4.77
N GLU A 382 1.39 -21.24 -4.29
CA GLU A 382 2.15 -22.18 -5.12
C GLU A 382 1.30 -22.74 -6.27
N ARG A 383 0.00 -22.99 -6.05
CA ARG A 383 -0.93 -23.44 -7.09
C ARG A 383 -1.09 -22.38 -8.17
N ALA A 384 -1.24 -21.11 -7.79
CA ALA A 384 -1.35 -20.00 -8.74
C ALA A 384 -0.09 -19.90 -9.62
N VAL A 385 1.10 -19.97 -9.01
CA VAL A 385 2.38 -19.94 -9.73
C VAL A 385 2.51 -21.12 -10.70
N ARG A 386 2.17 -22.34 -10.27
CA ARG A 386 2.17 -23.52 -11.15
C ARG A 386 1.15 -23.43 -12.28
N GLY A 387 0.05 -22.71 -12.06
CA GLY A 387 -0.96 -22.38 -13.07
C GLY A 387 -0.53 -21.26 -14.03
N GLY A 388 0.66 -20.67 -13.86
CA GLY A 388 1.19 -19.60 -14.70
C GLY A 388 0.80 -18.18 -14.24
N THR A 389 0.15 -18.04 -13.08
CA THR A 389 -0.14 -16.72 -12.49
C THR A 389 1.15 -16.15 -11.89
N THR A 390 1.69 -15.12 -12.54
CA THR A 390 2.81 -14.34 -11.99
C THR A 390 2.30 -13.35 -10.94
N THR A 391 3.19 -12.88 -10.06
CA THR A 391 2.83 -11.84 -9.08
C THR A 391 2.29 -10.58 -9.76
N ALA A 392 2.88 -10.15 -10.89
CA ALA A 392 2.39 -9.00 -11.64
C ALA A 392 0.97 -9.21 -12.20
N LYS A 393 0.67 -10.42 -12.70
CA LYS A 393 -0.66 -10.77 -13.20
C LYS A 393 -1.68 -10.82 -12.07
N ALA A 394 -1.32 -11.41 -10.92
CA ALA A 394 -2.15 -11.44 -9.73
C ALA A 394 -2.49 -10.02 -9.23
N ASP A 395 -1.49 -9.14 -9.15
CA ASP A 395 -1.66 -7.75 -8.75
C ASP A 395 -2.64 -7.02 -9.69
N LEU A 396 -2.51 -7.23 -11.02
CA LEU A 396 -3.39 -6.62 -12.02
C LEU A 396 -4.80 -7.21 -12.03
N ILE A 397 -4.97 -8.51 -11.82
CA ILE A 397 -6.30 -9.13 -11.66
C ILE A 397 -6.99 -8.52 -10.45
N PHE A 398 -6.30 -8.42 -9.31
CA PHE A 398 -6.84 -7.78 -8.12
C PHE A 398 -7.16 -6.29 -8.37
N ALA A 399 -6.27 -5.56 -9.03
CA ALA A 399 -6.48 -4.16 -9.39
C ALA A 399 -7.62 -3.96 -10.41
N SER A 400 -7.93 -4.96 -11.23
CA SER A 400 -9.00 -4.84 -12.23
C SER A 400 -10.41 -4.82 -11.64
N LEU A 401 -10.57 -5.18 -10.37
CA LEU A 401 -11.85 -5.12 -9.67
C LEU A 401 -12.07 -3.72 -9.07
N PRO A 402 -13.05 -2.95 -9.56
CA PRO A 402 -13.36 -1.62 -9.02
C PRO A 402 -13.79 -1.69 -7.55
N TYR A 403 -13.30 -0.78 -6.72
CA TYR A 403 -13.63 -0.80 -5.29
C TYR A 403 -15.12 -0.62 -4.99
N ARG A 404 -15.88 0.01 -5.90
CA ARG A 404 -17.33 0.18 -5.78
C ARG A 404 -18.07 -1.16 -5.64
N ILE A 405 -17.62 -2.17 -6.37
CA ILE A 405 -18.27 -3.48 -6.45
C ILE A 405 -17.46 -4.57 -5.74
N LEU A 406 -16.24 -4.29 -5.30
CA LEU A 406 -15.38 -5.26 -4.62
C LEU A 406 -16.07 -5.91 -3.40
N ASN A 407 -16.89 -5.15 -2.67
CA ASN A 407 -17.64 -5.71 -1.54
C ASN A 407 -18.63 -6.81 -1.96
N GLN A 408 -19.19 -6.76 -3.17
CA GLN A 408 -20.11 -7.78 -3.70
C GLN A 408 -19.40 -9.11 -3.94
N PHE A 409 -18.12 -9.08 -4.31
CA PHE A 409 -17.29 -10.29 -4.48
C PHE A 409 -16.76 -10.82 -3.14
N GLN A 410 -16.49 -9.92 -2.20
CA GLN A 410 -15.95 -10.32 -0.89
C GLN A 410 -17.02 -10.91 0.03
N LYS A 411 -18.27 -10.43 -0.02
CA LYS A 411 -19.38 -10.93 0.82
C LYS A 411 -19.56 -12.46 0.74
N PRO A 412 -19.73 -13.09 -0.44
CA PRO A 412 -19.87 -14.55 -0.53
C PRO A 412 -18.66 -15.31 0.03
N VAL A 413 -17.45 -14.76 -0.13
CA VAL A 413 -16.22 -15.35 0.44
C VAL A 413 -16.30 -15.35 1.96
N TYR A 414 -16.65 -14.23 2.58
CA TYR A 414 -16.77 -14.15 4.03
C TYR A 414 -18.00 -14.87 4.59
N ASP A 415 -19.08 -14.99 3.82
CA ASP A 415 -20.22 -15.85 4.17
C ASP A 415 -19.80 -17.31 4.26
N LYS A 416 -19.01 -17.79 3.28
CA LYS A 416 -18.46 -19.15 3.30
C LYS A 416 -17.48 -19.36 4.46
N ILE A 417 -16.58 -18.41 4.70
CA ILE A 417 -15.66 -18.46 5.85
C ILE A 417 -16.44 -18.51 7.17
N ARG A 418 -17.47 -17.68 7.33
CA ARG A 418 -18.34 -17.70 8.51
C ARG A 418 -18.99 -19.05 8.73
N GLN A 419 -19.46 -19.67 7.65
CA GLN A 419 -20.07 -20.99 7.71
C GLN A 419 -19.05 -22.07 8.09
N ASP A 420 -17.88 -22.07 7.47
CA ASP A 420 -16.85 -23.09 7.69
C ASP A 420 -16.22 -22.98 9.09
N ASP A 421 -16.01 -21.75 9.57
CA ASP A 421 -15.40 -21.45 10.86
C ASP A 421 -16.44 -21.14 11.96
N ALA A 422 -17.70 -21.55 11.77
CA ALA A 422 -18.80 -21.21 12.69
C ALA A 422 -18.52 -21.61 14.16
N ALA A 423 -17.92 -22.79 14.38
CA ALA A 423 -17.56 -23.26 15.71
C ALA A 423 -16.49 -22.39 16.38
N PHE A 424 -15.52 -21.90 15.60
CA PHE A 424 -14.47 -21.00 16.06
C PHE A 424 -15.06 -19.65 16.50
N TYR A 425 -15.93 -19.07 15.66
CA TYR A 425 -16.60 -17.80 15.99
C TYR A 425 -17.51 -17.92 17.21
N ALA A 426 -18.29 -19.00 17.32
CA ALA A 426 -19.12 -19.26 18.50
C ALA A 426 -18.27 -19.42 19.79
N GLY A 427 -17.08 -20.02 19.68
CA GLY A 427 -16.12 -20.11 20.78
C GLY A 427 -15.65 -18.74 21.26
N LEU A 428 -15.31 -17.84 20.33
CA LEU A 428 -14.87 -16.47 20.63
C LEU A 428 -15.98 -15.65 21.29
N GLU A 429 -17.20 -15.71 20.76
CA GLU A 429 -18.37 -15.03 21.34
C GLU A 429 -18.68 -15.53 22.75
N LYS A 430 -18.60 -16.86 22.96
CA LYS A 430 -18.77 -17.47 24.29
C LYS A 430 -17.69 -17.01 25.27
N ALA A 431 -16.46 -16.79 24.82
CA ALA A 431 -15.39 -16.22 25.62
C ALA A 431 -15.55 -14.70 25.89
N GLY A 432 -16.58 -14.06 25.32
CA GLY A 432 -16.88 -12.64 25.48
C GLY A 432 -16.18 -11.73 24.46
N PHE A 433 -15.58 -12.30 23.42
CA PHE A 433 -14.93 -11.52 22.36
C PHE A 433 -15.98 -10.97 21.39
N ARG A 434 -15.91 -9.66 21.13
CA ARG A 434 -16.85 -8.97 20.24
C ARG A 434 -16.31 -8.93 18.82
N LEU A 435 -17.01 -9.60 17.92
CA LEU A 435 -16.66 -9.74 16.51
C LEU A 435 -17.43 -8.75 15.62
N ASP A 436 -16.88 -8.49 14.44
CA ASP A 436 -17.61 -7.92 13.31
C ASP A 436 -17.04 -8.47 11.99
N PHE A 437 -17.76 -8.30 10.87
CA PHE A 437 -17.31 -8.72 9.53
C PHE A 437 -17.10 -7.54 8.57
N GLY A 438 -16.81 -6.36 9.12
CA GLY A 438 -16.83 -5.08 8.40
C GLY A 438 -18.22 -4.44 8.41
N ASP A 439 -18.29 -3.15 8.09
CA ASP A 439 -19.54 -2.36 8.13
C ASP A 439 -20.64 -2.88 7.19
N ASP A 440 -20.26 -3.67 6.18
CA ASP A 440 -21.16 -4.30 5.20
C ASP A 440 -20.82 -5.78 4.97
N ASP A 441 -20.30 -6.49 5.98
CA ASP A 441 -19.96 -7.92 5.94
C ASP A 441 -18.97 -8.34 4.83
N SER A 442 -18.22 -7.39 4.26
CA SER A 442 -17.24 -7.64 3.19
C SER A 442 -15.84 -7.99 3.69
N GLY A 443 -15.69 -8.21 4.99
CA GLY A 443 -14.51 -8.76 5.64
C GLY A 443 -13.24 -7.90 5.54
N LEU A 444 -12.09 -8.58 5.61
CA LEU A 444 -10.78 -7.97 5.84
C LEU A 444 -10.39 -6.94 4.79
N PHE A 445 -10.51 -7.27 3.49
CA PHE A 445 -9.96 -6.45 2.41
C PHE A 445 -10.63 -5.07 2.36
N MET A 446 -11.96 -5.03 2.29
CA MET A 446 -12.70 -3.78 2.27
C MET A 446 -12.49 -2.98 3.56
N LYS A 447 -12.43 -3.65 4.71
CA LYS A 447 -12.15 -3.02 5.99
C LYS A 447 -10.76 -2.37 6.02
N TYR A 448 -9.73 -3.06 5.52
CA TYR A 448 -8.39 -2.50 5.39
C TYR A 448 -8.38 -1.28 4.46
N LEU A 449 -9.03 -1.36 3.29
CA LEU A 449 -9.08 -0.25 2.34
C LEU A 449 -9.78 0.98 2.93
N ARG A 450 -10.87 0.79 3.69
CA ARG A 450 -11.64 1.89 4.29
C ARG A 450 -10.94 2.54 5.48
N ARG A 451 -10.36 1.76 6.41
CA ARG A 451 -9.88 2.29 7.70
C ARG A 451 -8.45 1.93 8.10
N GLY A 452 -7.77 1.09 7.34
CA GLY A 452 -6.37 0.67 7.58
C GLY A 452 -6.12 -0.07 8.90
N SER A 453 -7.18 -0.52 9.60
CA SER A 453 -7.07 -1.05 10.97
C SER A 453 -8.28 -1.88 11.39
N GLY A 454 -8.22 -2.47 12.59
CA GLY A 454 -9.39 -3.04 13.25
C GLY A 454 -9.74 -4.46 12.80
N TYR A 455 -8.72 -5.23 12.45
CA TYR A 455 -8.81 -6.63 12.11
C TYR A 455 -7.66 -7.41 12.77
N TYR A 456 -7.80 -8.74 12.77
CA TYR A 456 -6.75 -9.69 13.10
C TYR A 456 -6.80 -10.88 12.13
N ILE A 457 -5.63 -11.30 11.64
CA ILE A 457 -5.47 -12.58 10.94
C ILE A 457 -4.99 -13.59 11.98
N ASP A 458 -5.87 -14.51 12.37
CA ASP A 458 -5.60 -15.45 13.44
C ASP A 458 -4.61 -16.53 13.04
N VAL A 459 -3.56 -16.65 13.84
CA VAL A 459 -2.51 -17.67 13.76
C VAL A 459 -2.47 -18.53 15.03
N GLY A 460 -3.55 -18.51 15.84
CA GLY A 460 -3.73 -19.35 17.03
C GLY A 460 -3.99 -18.58 18.32
N ALA A 461 -3.76 -17.25 18.35
CA ALA A 461 -3.99 -16.44 19.53
C ALA A 461 -5.47 -16.40 19.93
N SER A 462 -6.38 -16.45 18.96
CA SER A 462 -7.82 -16.51 19.23
C SER A 462 -8.22 -17.79 19.95
N GLN A 463 -7.59 -18.93 19.65
CA GLN A 463 -7.86 -20.18 20.38
C GLN A 463 -7.48 -20.08 21.87
N LEU A 464 -6.38 -19.38 22.18
CA LEU A 464 -5.98 -19.13 23.56
C LEU A 464 -7.00 -18.27 24.34
N ILE A 465 -7.74 -17.39 23.64
CA ILE A 465 -8.85 -16.63 24.24
C ILE A 465 -10.04 -17.57 24.49
N ILE A 466 -10.39 -18.40 23.50
CA ILE A 466 -11.48 -19.40 23.62
C ILE A 466 -11.24 -20.32 24.82
N ASP A 467 -10.00 -20.77 25.00
CA ASP A 467 -9.60 -21.69 26.07
C ASP A 467 -9.41 -20.98 27.44
N GLY A 468 -9.64 -19.67 27.53
CA GLY A 468 -9.48 -18.87 28.74
C GLY A 468 -8.02 -18.72 29.21
N LYS A 469 -7.06 -18.98 28.32
CA LYS A 469 -5.62 -18.89 28.58
C LYS A 469 -5.10 -17.46 28.51
N ILE A 470 -5.64 -16.69 27.56
CA ILE A 470 -5.55 -15.22 27.56
C ILE A 470 -6.84 -14.70 28.18
N LYS A 471 -6.74 -13.96 29.28
CA LYS A 471 -7.92 -13.35 29.91
C LYS A 471 -8.44 -12.23 29.02
N LEU A 472 -9.75 -12.08 28.90
CA LEU A 472 -10.38 -11.05 28.08
C LEU A 472 -11.34 -10.20 28.91
N PHE A 473 -11.22 -8.87 28.77
CA PHE A 473 -12.22 -7.93 29.30
C PHE A 473 -12.67 -6.94 28.23
N ALA A 474 -13.98 -6.71 28.19
CA ALA A 474 -14.59 -5.67 27.38
C ALA A 474 -14.75 -4.37 28.20
N GLY A 475 -14.39 -3.23 27.62
CA GLY A 475 -14.61 -1.91 28.24
C GLY A 475 -13.68 -0.83 27.70
N GLN A 476 -14.02 0.42 28.01
CA GLN A 476 -13.14 1.58 27.85
C GLN A 476 -12.24 1.71 29.08
N VAL A 477 -10.95 1.99 28.89
CA VAL A 477 -10.07 2.35 30.00
C VAL A 477 -10.31 3.80 30.38
N GLU A 478 -10.65 4.06 31.64
CA GLU A 478 -10.90 5.40 32.17
C GLU A 478 -9.68 5.96 32.92
N GLU A 479 -9.00 5.11 33.70
CA GLU A 479 -7.91 5.52 34.58
C GLU A 479 -6.85 4.43 34.68
N ILE A 480 -5.58 4.83 34.65
CA ILE A 480 -4.46 4.00 35.08
C ILE A 480 -4.25 4.27 36.56
N THR A 481 -4.46 3.25 37.40
CA THR A 481 -4.24 3.36 38.84
C THR A 481 -2.78 3.07 39.16
N PRO A 482 -2.27 3.36 40.37
CA PRO A 482 -0.87 3.08 40.70
C PRO A 482 -0.43 1.62 40.50
N ASN A 483 -1.37 0.66 40.51
CA ASN A 483 -1.09 -0.78 40.40
C ASN A 483 -1.92 -1.49 39.32
N GLY A 484 -2.56 -0.76 38.39
CA GLY A 484 -3.47 -1.40 37.44
C GLY A 484 -4.20 -0.47 36.48
N VAL A 485 -5.25 -1.03 35.88
CA VAL A 485 -6.09 -0.38 34.86
C VAL A 485 -7.55 -0.44 35.31
N ARG A 486 -8.22 0.70 35.39
CA ARG A 486 -9.65 0.79 35.70
C ARG A 486 -10.47 1.00 34.43
N LEU A 487 -11.49 0.18 34.26
CA LEU A 487 -12.44 0.25 33.15
C LEU A 487 -13.69 1.07 33.53
N ASP A 488 -14.41 1.52 32.51
CA ASP A 488 -15.69 2.24 32.57
C ASP A 488 -16.82 1.52 33.34
N ASN A 489 -16.74 0.19 33.42
CA ASN A 489 -17.65 -0.62 34.23
C ASN A 489 -17.23 -0.72 35.71
N GLY A 490 -16.24 0.06 36.15
CA GLY A 490 -15.70 0.08 37.51
C GLY A 490 -14.73 -1.06 37.84
N LYS A 491 -14.50 -2.01 36.92
CA LYS A 491 -13.56 -3.11 37.12
C LYS A 491 -12.12 -2.61 37.12
N GLU A 492 -11.36 -3.02 38.12
CA GLU A 492 -9.91 -2.78 38.20
C GLU A 492 -9.12 -4.06 37.87
N LEU A 493 -8.19 -3.95 36.94
CA LEU A 493 -7.32 -5.02 36.46
C LEU A 493 -5.90 -4.77 36.99
N PRO A 494 -5.37 -5.61 37.91
CA PRO A 494 -4.00 -5.47 38.38
C PRO A 494 -3.00 -5.63 37.24
N ALA A 495 -2.00 -4.74 37.18
CA ALA A 495 -0.98 -4.75 36.14
C ALA A 495 0.39 -4.35 36.72
N ASP A 496 1.41 -5.13 36.39
CA ASP A 496 2.81 -4.72 36.56
C ASP A 496 3.36 -4.11 35.26
N VAL A 497 2.72 -4.44 34.13
CA VAL A 497 3.06 -3.94 32.80
C VAL A 497 1.79 -3.61 32.01
N ILE A 498 1.78 -2.45 31.34
CA ILE A 498 0.70 -2.03 30.44
C ILE A 498 1.24 -1.86 29.03
N VAL A 499 0.67 -2.62 28.09
CA VAL A 499 1.01 -2.53 26.67
C VAL A 499 -0.13 -1.86 25.90
N TYR A 500 0.14 -0.70 25.32
CA TYR A 500 -0.83 -0.01 24.47
C TYR A 500 -0.74 -0.52 23.02
N ALA A 501 -1.64 -1.42 22.65
CA ALA A 501 -1.82 -1.90 21.28
C ALA A 501 -2.90 -1.08 20.55
N THR A 502 -2.78 0.25 20.65
CA THR A 502 -3.81 1.24 20.29
C THR A 502 -3.72 1.77 18.85
N GLY A 503 -2.88 1.14 18.03
CA GLY A 503 -2.76 1.42 16.60
C GLY A 503 -1.89 2.63 16.29
N TYR A 504 -2.12 3.23 15.12
CA TYR A 504 -1.30 4.31 14.60
C TYR A 504 -2.17 5.44 14.06
N SER A 505 -1.61 6.65 14.04
CA SER A 505 -2.24 7.84 13.47
C SER A 505 -2.06 7.89 11.94
N SER A 506 -2.91 8.70 11.30
CA SER A 506 -2.91 8.86 9.84
C SER A 506 -1.61 9.51 9.30
N MET A 507 -1.25 9.18 8.05
CA MET A 507 -0.01 9.63 7.40
C MET A 507 0.06 11.16 7.23
N ASN A 508 -1.08 11.84 7.03
CA ASN A 508 -1.14 13.30 6.96
C ASN A 508 -0.67 13.98 8.26
N GLY A 509 -0.70 13.28 9.39
CA GLY A 509 -0.15 13.79 10.65
C GLY A 509 1.36 14.08 10.57
N PHE A 510 2.11 13.42 9.68
CA PHE A 510 3.51 13.77 9.43
C PHE A 510 3.67 15.05 8.60
N VAL A 511 2.70 15.37 7.72
CA VAL A 511 2.69 16.65 7.00
C VAL A 511 2.45 17.79 7.97
N ALA A 512 1.53 17.61 8.91
CA ALA A 512 1.26 18.59 9.96
C ALA A 512 2.51 18.87 10.82
N ASP A 513 3.23 17.81 11.21
CA ASP A 513 4.43 17.93 12.04
C ASP A 513 5.63 18.53 11.27
N LEU A 514 5.83 18.14 10.00
CA LEU A 514 7.04 18.50 9.24
C LEU A 514 6.89 19.76 8.38
N VAL A 515 5.68 20.05 7.89
CA VAL A 515 5.42 21.20 7.02
C VAL A 515 4.62 22.25 7.79
N SER A 516 3.31 22.01 7.93
CA SER A 516 2.41 22.81 8.75
C SER A 516 1.01 22.16 8.81
N PRO A 517 0.18 22.49 9.81
CA PRO A 517 -1.23 22.08 9.85
C PRO A 517 -2.01 22.52 8.60
N GLU A 518 -1.78 23.73 8.10
CA GLU A 518 -2.45 24.26 6.91
C GLU A 518 -2.12 23.45 5.65
N MET A 519 -0.87 22.98 5.53
CA MET A 519 -0.48 22.10 4.44
C MET A 519 -1.17 20.73 4.56
N ALA A 520 -1.28 20.19 5.77
CA ALA A 520 -1.99 18.94 6.02
C ALA A 520 -3.48 19.06 5.67
N ASP A 521 -4.10 20.20 5.96
CA ASP A 521 -5.48 20.53 5.57
C ASP A 521 -5.63 20.74 4.06
N LYS A 522 -4.66 21.38 3.40
CA LYS A 522 -4.65 21.57 1.94
C LYS A 522 -4.63 20.25 1.20
N VAL A 523 -3.90 19.25 1.72
CA VAL A 523 -3.84 17.89 1.16
C VAL A 523 -5.07 17.07 1.56
N GLY A 524 -5.51 17.20 2.81
CA GLY A 524 -6.61 16.46 3.39
C GLY A 524 -6.26 15.05 3.88
N LYS A 525 -7.30 14.29 4.22
CA LYS A 525 -7.19 12.91 4.70
C LYS A 525 -6.44 12.02 3.71
N VAL A 526 -5.53 11.19 4.23
CA VAL A 526 -4.82 10.16 3.49
C VAL A 526 -5.39 8.81 3.91
N TRP A 527 -5.59 7.90 2.95
CA TRP A 527 -6.25 6.61 3.13
C TRP A 527 -7.78 6.68 3.33
N GLY A 528 -8.45 5.60 2.95
CA GLY A 528 -9.91 5.44 2.92
C GLY A 528 -10.48 5.66 1.52
N LEU A 529 -11.71 5.21 1.32
CA LEU A 529 -12.42 5.30 0.04
C LEU A 529 -13.58 6.30 0.08
N GLY A 530 -13.93 6.78 1.27
CA GLY A 530 -15.09 7.63 1.49
C GLY A 530 -16.41 6.90 1.49
N SER A 531 -16.40 5.68 2.04
CA SER A 531 -17.55 4.79 2.00
C SER A 531 -18.69 5.15 2.96
N ASN A 532 -18.57 6.24 3.74
CA ASN A 532 -19.47 6.55 4.87
C ASN A 532 -19.55 5.39 5.89
N THR A 533 -18.41 4.73 6.12
CA THR A 533 -18.28 3.61 7.08
C THR A 533 -17.43 4.04 8.28
N THR A 534 -17.37 3.19 9.31
CA THR A 534 -16.58 3.44 10.52
C THR A 534 -15.13 3.85 10.20
N LYS A 535 -14.76 5.08 10.61
CA LYS A 535 -13.46 5.75 10.37
C LYS A 535 -13.14 6.12 8.90
N ASP A 536 -14.07 5.93 7.98
CA ASP A 536 -13.98 6.32 6.57
C ASP A 536 -15.15 7.23 6.16
N PRO A 537 -15.16 8.49 6.63
CA PRO A 537 -16.25 9.43 6.33
C PRO A 537 -16.28 9.72 4.82
N GLY A 538 -17.46 9.87 4.23
CA GLY A 538 -17.64 10.20 2.81
C GLY A 538 -17.34 11.67 2.47
N PRO A 539 -17.46 12.10 1.21
CA PRO A 539 -18.06 11.36 0.10
C PRO A 539 -17.13 10.30 -0.49
N TRP A 540 -17.72 9.40 -1.29
CA TRP A 540 -17.02 8.34 -2.01
C TRP A 540 -16.09 8.91 -3.08
N GLU A 541 -14.87 8.37 -3.15
CA GLU A 541 -13.78 8.90 -4.00
C GLU A 541 -13.43 7.98 -5.18
N GLY A 542 -13.94 6.74 -5.18
CA GLY A 542 -13.61 5.70 -6.16
C GLY A 542 -12.26 5.01 -5.91
N GLU A 543 -11.32 5.72 -5.29
CA GLU A 543 -9.93 5.27 -5.07
C GLU A 543 -9.43 5.68 -3.68
N GLN A 544 -8.31 5.09 -3.26
CA GLN A 544 -7.64 5.48 -2.01
C GLN A 544 -7.31 6.98 -2.00
N ARG A 545 -7.61 7.66 -0.88
CA ARG A 545 -7.34 9.10 -0.75
C ARG A 545 -5.86 9.39 -0.77
N ASN A 546 -5.43 10.27 -1.68
CA ASN A 546 -4.07 10.81 -1.81
C ASN A 546 -2.93 9.77 -1.96
N MET A 547 -3.23 8.47 -2.01
CA MET A 547 -2.22 7.42 -2.12
C MET A 547 -1.80 7.25 -3.57
N TRP A 548 -0.49 7.36 -3.82
CA TRP A 548 0.17 7.05 -5.10
C TRP A 548 -0.23 7.93 -6.30
N LYS A 549 -0.94 9.03 -6.04
CA LYS A 549 -1.53 9.91 -7.05
C LYS A 549 -1.32 11.39 -6.69
N PRO A 550 -1.55 12.34 -7.62
CA PRO A 550 -1.36 13.76 -7.34
C PRO A 550 -2.24 14.25 -6.20
N THR A 551 -1.70 15.13 -5.37
CA THR A 551 -2.44 15.77 -4.27
C THR A 551 -2.78 17.21 -4.61
N GLN A 552 -3.60 17.86 -3.79
CA GLN A 552 -3.92 19.28 -3.91
C GLN A 552 -2.72 20.22 -3.66
N GLN A 553 -1.61 19.68 -3.12
CA GLN A 553 -0.34 20.37 -3.09
C GLN A 553 0.55 19.84 -4.22
N GLU A 554 0.86 20.71 -5.17
CA GLU A 554 1.86 20.42 -6.21
C GLU A 554 3.18 19.96 -5.59
N GLY A 555 3.77 18.92 -6.17
CA GLY A 555 5.04 18.38 -5.70
C GLY A 555 4.98 17.59 -4.40
N LEU A 556 3.79 17.31 -3.83
CA LEU A 556 3.63 16.49 -2.62
C LEU A 556 2.88 15.19 -2.93
N TRP A 557 3.43 14.07 -2.46
CA TRP A 557 2.93 12.72 -2.74
C TRP A 557 2.93 11.85 -1.49
N PHE A 558 2.06 10.83 -1.48
CA PHE A 558 2.10 9.76 -0.49
C PHE A 558 2.38 8.41 -1.15
N HIS A 559 3.22 7.63 -0.50
CA HIS A 559 3.50 6.26 -0.89
C HIS A 559 3.58 5.36 0.35
N GLY A 560 3.09 4.12 0.23
CA GLY A 560 2.97 3.23 1.38
C GLY A 560 1.93 2.14 1.14
N GLY A 561 1.63 1.40 2.21
CA GLY A 561 0.84 0.18 2.17
C GLY A 561 1.67 -1.03 2.62
N ASN A 562 1.13 -2.23 2.44
CA ASN A 562 1.89 -3.47 2.59
C ASN A 562 2.90 -3.65 1.43
N LEU A 563 3.62 -4.78 1.41
CA LEU A 563 4.65 -5.05 0.39
C LEU A 563 4.05 -5.10 -1.02
N HIS A 564 2.91 -5.76 -1.21
CA HIS A 564 2.15 -5.76 -2.46
C HIS A 564 1.85 -4.34 -2.96
N GLN A 565 1.18 -3.51 -2.15
CA GLN A 565 0.81 -2.15 -2.56
C GLN A 565 2.04 -1.28 -2.83
N SER A 566 3.09 -1.46 -2.04
CA SER A 566 4.38 -0.76 -2.26
C SER A 566 4.98 -1.16 -3.61
N ARG A 567 5.05 -2.46 -3.92
CA ARG A 567 5.53 -2.97 -5.22
C ARG A 567 4.67 -2.45 -6.37
N HIS A 568 3.36 -2.72 -6.33
CA HIS A 568 2.44 -2.45 -7.43
C HIS A 568 2.34 -0.95 -7.73
N TYR A 569 2.04 -0.13 -6.72
CA TYR A 569 1.82 1.30 -6.95
C TYR A 569 3.11 2.13 -7.04
N SER A 570 4.27 1.58 -6.69
CA SER A 570 5.56 2.26 -6.95
C SER A 570 5.79 2.52 -8.43
N GLN A 571 5.33 1.62 -9.30
CA GLN A 571 5.45 1.75 -10.76
C GLN A 571 4.71 2.99 -11.27
N PHE A 572 3.43 3.14 -10.92
CA PHE A 572 2.62 4.25 -11.41
C PHE A 572 3.08 5.60 -10.84
N LEU A 573 3.51 5.63 -9.58
CA LEU A 573 4.07 6.84 -8.99
C LEU A 573 5.42 7.19 -9.63
N SER A 574 6.31 6.21 -9.87
CA SER A 574 7.61 6.49 -10.47
C SER A 574 7.50 7.00 -11.91
N LEU A 575 6.55 6.47 -12.70
CA LEU A 575 6.31 6.94 -14.07
C LEU A 575 5.77 8.38 -14.07
N GLN A 576 4.85 8.71 -13.16
CA GLN A 576 4.38 10.09 -12.99
C GLN A 576 5.50 11.07 -12.61
N LEU A 577 6.42 10.66 -11.73
CA LEU A 577 7.56 11.48 -11.33
C LEU A 577 8.59 11.61 -12.44
N LYS A 578 8.85 10.52 -13.18
CA LYS A 578 9.73 10.51 -14.35
C LYS A 578 9.21 11.43 -15.46
N ALA A 579 7.93 11.36 -15.79
CA ALA A 579 7.32 12.24 -16.79
C ALA A 579 7.54 13.73 -16.45
N ARG A 580 7.34 14.11 -15.18
CA ARG A 580 7.57 15.48 -14.71
C ARG A 580 9.05 15.87 -14.70
N TYR A 581 9.96 14.91 -14.47
CA TYR A 581 11.41 15.14 -14.56
C TYR A 581 11.84 15.43 -16.00
N GLU A 582 11.27 14.69 -16.95
CA GLU A 582 11.52 14.85 -18.40
C GLU A 582 10.68 15.98 -19.04
N SER A 583 9.96 16.76 -18.22
CA SER A 583 9.10 17.86 -18.67
C SER A 583 7.99 17.42 -19.65
N ILE A 584 7.57 16.15 -19.60
CA ILE A 584 6.39 15.65 -20.30
C ILE A 584 5.15 16.29 -19.64
N PRO A 585 4.22 16.88 -20.42
CA PRO A 585 2.96 17.40 -19.88
C PRO A 585 2.18 16.29 -19.15
N THR A 586 1.78 16.57 -17.91
CA THR A 586 1.00 15.64 -17.06
C THR A 586 -0.35 16.25 -16.66
N PRO A 587 -1.24 16.56 -17.61
CA PRO A 587 -2.56 17.12 -17.31
C PRO A 587 -3.37 16.13 -16.45
N VAL A 588 -3.53 16.47 -15.16
CA VAL A 588 -4.22 15.60 -14.21
C VAL A 588 -5.73 15.74 -14.37
N TYR A 589 -6.40 14.65 -14.74
CA TYR A 589 -7.86 14.56 -14.71
C TYR A 589 -8.36 14.11 -13.35
N GLY A 590 -9.44 14.73 -12.85
CA GLY A 590 -10.13 14.31 -11.64
C GLY A 590 -9.30 14.45 -10.36
N LEU A 591 -8.58 15.57 -10.19
CA LEU A 591 -7.87 15.87 -8.95
C LEU A 591 -8.86 15.90 -7.77
N GLN A 592 -8.51 15.19 -6.71
CA GLN A 592 -9.43 14.92 -5.60
C GLN A 592 -9.77 16.20 -4.81
N THR A 593 -11.04 16.46 -4.57
CA THR A 593 -11.48 17.57 -3.69
C THR A 593 -11.23 17.23 -2.23
N VAL A 594 -10.78 18.20 -1.43
CA VAL A 594 -10.61 18.00 0.01
C VAL A 594 -11.94 18.15 0.72
N HIS A 595 -12.42 17.05 1.29
CA HIS A 595 -13.62 17.03 2.14
C HIS A 595 -13.31 16.93 3.64
N HIS A 596 -12.13 16.39 3.99
CA HIS A 596 -11.70 16.15 5.37
C HIS A 596 -10.33 16.75 5.62
N LYS A 597 -10.28 17.65 6.60
CA LYS A 597 -9.07 18.30 7.13
C LYS A 597 -8.38 17.41 8.17
N ALA A 598 -7.14 17.75 8.52
CA ALA A 598 -6.24 16.91 9.30
C ALA A 598 -6.61 16.79 10.78
#